data_AF-B5GI71-F1
#
_entry.id   AF-B5GI71-F1
#
_cell.length_a   1.000
_cell.length_b   1.000
_cell.length_c   1.000
_cell.angle_alpha   90.00
_cell.angle_beta   90.00
_cell.angle_gamma   90.00
#
_symmetry.space_group_name_H-M   'P 1'
#
loop_
_entity.id
_entity.type
_entity.pdbx_description
1 polymer ?
#
loop_
_entity_poly.entity_id
_entity_poly.type
_entity_poly.pdbx_seq_one_letter_code
_entity_poly.pdbx_strand_id
1 'polypeptide(L)'
;MEILWSLFGVLLIGAVVASVLRRRGATGIRLAQPGDPDAADPAAYGFARQEELDVRLPGPDDALLRALRAVQGGQDWRAAAALLAGTDKHGELRWQRVQAFAGAASLELAARPGEGGRWLRAWRAEAPKDAGAAAVHAEFLVQQAWRTSTVGTDEFRIILEEARAACEQAALLAPGDPVPHITRLAVARGLGESHEEFERL
;
A
#
# COMPACT_ATOMS: atom_id res chain seq x y z
N MET A 1 -47.17 -48.76 -10.28
CA MET A 1 -46.33 -48.75 -9.06
C MET A 1 -44.87 -48.42 -9.36
N GLU A 2 -44.27 -48.91 -10.45
CA GLU A 2 -42.84 -48.62 -10.77
C GLU A 2 -42.50 -47.15 -11.04
N ILE A 3 -43.40 -46.40 -11.69
CA ILE A 3 -43.22 -44.96 -11.95
C ILE A 3 -43.13 -44.14 -10.64
N LEU A 4 -43.83 -44.59 -9.60
CA LEU A 4 -43.81 -43.91 -8.29
C LEU A 4 -42.46 -44.16 -7.58
N TRP A 5 -41.92 -45.37 -7.69
CA TRP A 5 -40.62 -45.74 -7.13
C TRP A 5 -39.46 -45.06 -7.85
N SER A 6 -39.53 -44.93 -9.17
CA SER A 6 -38.50 -44.20 -9.94
C SER A 6 -38.50 -42.71 -9.63
N LEU A 7 -39.67 -42.08 -9.50
CA LEU A 7 -39.79 -40.68 -9.05
C LEU A 7 -39.23 -40.48 -7.64
N PHE A 8 -39.49 -41.41 -6.72
CA PHE A 8 -38.93 -41.36 -5.38
C PHE A 8 -37.40 -41.46 -5.38
N GLY A 9 -36.85 -42.35 -6.22
CA GLY A 9 -35.40 -42.49 -6.40
C GLY A 9 -34.74 -41.22 -6.93
N VAL A 10 -35.32 -40.58 -7.96
CA VAL A 10 -34.81 -39.32 -8.51
C VAL A 10 -34.87 -38.20 -7.47
N LEU A 11 -35.93 -38.13 -6.67
CA LEU A 11 -36.08 -37.11 -5.64
C LEU A 11 -35.06 -37.30 -4.50
N LEU A 12 -34.78 -38.55 -4.11
CA LEU A 12 -33.77 -38.88 -3.12
C LEU A 12 -32.36 -38.55 -3.61
N ILE A 13 -32.04 -38.88 -4.86
CA ILE A 13 -30.75 -38.51 -5.48
C ILE A 13 -30.62 -36.98 -5.57
N GLY A 14 -31.68 -36.29 -6.00
CA GLY A 14 -31.71 -34.82 -6.06
C GLY A 14 -31.48 -34.17 -4.70
N ALA A 15 -32.09 -34.71 -3.64
CA ALA A 15 -31.90 -34.22 -2.27
C ALA A 15 -30.46 -34.43 -1.77
N VAL A 16 -29.86 -35.59 -2.04
CA VAL A 16 -28.47 -35.88 -1.69
C VAL A 16 -27.52 -34.94 -2.43
N VAL A 17 -27.68 -34.78 -3.75
CA VAL A 17 -26.85 -33.89 -4.58
C VAL A 17 -26.98 -32.44 -4.12
N ALA A 18 -28.19 -31.95 -3.85
CA ALA A 18 -28.42 -30.61 -3.34
C ALA A 18 -27.77 -30.38 -1.97
N SER A 19 -27.76 -31.39 -1.08
CA SER A 19 -27.11 -31.30 0.22
C SER A 19 -25.59 -31.21 0.12
N VAL A 20 -24.99 -31.96 -0.80
CA VAL A 20 -23.54 -31.95 -1.05
C VAL A 20 -23.12 -30.63 -1.69
N LEU A 21 -23.89 -30.11 -2.64
CA LEU A 21 -23.63 -28.80 -3.27
C LEU A 21 -23.77 -27.64 -2.26
N ARG A 22 -24.78 -27.67 -1.37
CA ARG A 22 -24.89 -26.67 -0.28
C ARG A 22 -23.75 -26.76 0.72
N ARG A 23 -23.30 -27.98 1.07
CA ARG A 23 -22.13 -28.16 1.95
C ARG A 23 -20.85 -27.65 1.28
N ARG A 24 -20.67 -27.91 -0.01
CA ARG A 24 -19.53 -27.40 -0.80
C ARG A 24 -19.51 -25.87 -0.93
N GLY A 25 -20.67 -25.23 -1.01
CA GLY A 25 -20.79 -23.77 -0.96
C GLY A 25 -20.62 -23.17 0.44
N ALA A 26 -20.80 -23.98 1.50
CA ALA A 26 -20.59 -23.57 2.89
C ALA A 26 -19.14 -23.74 3.37
N THR A 27 -18.35 -24.61 2.72
CA THR A 27 -16.92 -24.82 2.95
C THR A 27 -16.04 -23.80 2.23
N GLY A 28 -16.44 -22.53 2.23
CA GLY A 28 -15.49 -21.44 2.04
C GLY A 28 -14.81 -21.18 3.38
N ILE A 29 -13.52 -20.82 3.38
CA ILE A 29 -12.90 -20.20 4.54
C ILE A 29 -13.74 -18.96 4.85
N ARG A 30 -14.58 -19.03 5.89
CA ARG A 30 -15.30 -17.87 6.40
C ARG A 30 -14.37 -17.22 7.41
N LEU A 31 -14.10 -15.93 7.23
CA LEU A 31 -13.49 -15.14 8.29
C LEU A 31 -14.41 -15.25 9.51
N ALA A 32 -13.86 -15.72 10.63
CA ALA A 32 -14.58 -15.81 11.89
C ALA A 32 -15.04 -14.39 12.28
N GLN A 33 -16.29 -14.27 12.71
CA GLN A 33 -16.81 -12.97 13.12
C GLN A 33 -16.19 -12.60 14.48
N PRO A 34 -15.97 -11.31 14.78
CA PRO A 34 -15.51 -10.90 16.10
C PRO A 34 -16.41 -11.48 17.21
N GLY A 35 -15.80 -12.25 18.12
CA GLY A 35 -16.52 -12.92 19.23
C GLY A 35 -17.03 -14.34 18.93
N ASP A 36 -16.75 -14.90 17.74
CA ASP A 36 -17.00 -16.33 17.49
C ASP A 36 -16.20 -17.20 18.47
N PRO A 37 -16.78 -18.27 19.03
CA PRO A 37 -16.08 -19.16 19.95
C PRO A 37 -14.90 -19.90 19.30
N ASP A 38 -14.93 -20.05 17.96
CA ASP A 38 -13.84 -20.61 17.15
C ASP A 38 -12.85 -19.54 16.64
N ALA A 39 -13.12 -18.24 16.89
CA ALA A 39 -12.17 -17.18 16.57
C ALA A 39 -11.08 -17.16 17.64
N ALA A 40 -9.83 -17.39 17.23
CA ALA A 40 -8.68 -17.15 18.08
C ALA A 40 -8.60 -15.64 18.40
N ASP A 41 -8.87 -15.24 19.64
CA ASP A 41 -8.73 -13.85 20.08
C ASP A 41 -7.23 -13.45 20.02
N PRO A 42 -6.81 -12.50 19.16
CA PRO A 42 -5.42 -12.07 19.06
C PRO A 42 -4.83 -11.61 20.41
N ALA A 43 -5.66 -11.03 21.27
CA ALA A 43 -5.23 -10.55 22.58
C ALA A 43 -4.78 -11.72 23.49
N ALA A 44 -5.35 -12.91 23.32
CA ALA A 44 -4.93 -14.11 24.06
C ALA A 44 -3.51 -14.57 23.71
N TYR A 45 -2.96 -14.09 22.58
CA TYR A 45 -1.60 -14.39 22.11
C TYR A 45 -0.65 -13.18 22.21
N GLY A 46 -1.09 -12.08 22.83
CA GLY A 46 -0.29 -10.85 22.96
C GLY A 46 -0.24 -9.97 21.71
N PHE A 47 -1.10 -10.22 20.72
CA PHE A 47 -1.27 -9.34 19.56
C PHE A 47 -2.37 -8.32 19.81
N ALA A 48 -2.23 -7.13 19.21
CA ALA A 48 -3.30 -6.15 19.17
C ALA A 48 -4.46 -6.67 18.31
N ARG A 49 -5.70 -6.31 18.68
CA ARG A 49 -6.87 -6.64 17.86
C ARG A 49 -6.91 -5.78 16.60
N GLN A 50 -7.62 -6.23 15.57
CA GLN A 50 -7.66 -5.52 14.28
C GLN A 50 -8.16 -4.08 14.43
N GLU A 51 -9.14 -3.84 15.31
CA GLU A 51 -9.68 -2.51 15.61
C GLU A 51 -8.68 -1.56 16.32
N GLU A 52 -7.61 -2.10 16.90
CA GLU A 52 -6.55 -1.36 17.56
C GLU A 52 -5.35 -1.11 16.62
N LEU A 53 -5.32 -1.76 15.45
CA LEU A 53 -4.26 -1.57 14.45
C LEU A 53 -4.48 -0.28 13.66
N ASP A 54 -3.47 0.60 13.69
CA ASP A 54 -3.41 1.72 12.75
C ASP A 54 -2.85 1.26 11.42
N VAL A 55 -3.74 0.90 10.47
CA VAL A 55 -3.38 0.45 9.12
C VAL A 55 -2.60 1.49 8.30
N ARG A 56 -2.49 2.73 8.77
CA ARG A 56 -1.72 3.79 8.11
C ARG A 56 -0.23 3.73 8.47
N LEU A 57 0.14 3.01 9.52
CA LEU A 57 1.50 2.92 10.03
C LEU A 57 1.98 1.47 9.98
N PRO A 58 3.21 1.21 9.50
CA PRO A 58 3.77 -0.14 9.49
C PRO A 58 4.13 -0.65 10.89
N GLY A 59 4.18 0.24 11.88
CA GLY A 59 4.42 -0.08 13.28
C GLY A 59 4.47 1.18 14.15
N PRO A 60 4.75 1.03 15.46
CA PRO A 60 4.88 2.16 16.37
C PRO A 60 6.08 3.05 15.98
N ASP A 61 5.81 4.29 15.56
CA ASP A 61 6.84 5.30 15.26
C ASP A 61 6.38 6.70 15.68
N ASP A 62 6.64 7.05 16.94
CA ASP A 62 6.26 8.36 17.49
C ASP A 62 6.97 9.53 16.80
N ALA A 63 8.18 9.31 16.28
CA ALA A 63 8.93 10.34 15.58
C ALA A 63 8.28 10.66 14.23
N LEU A 64 7.88 9.62 13.49
CA LEU A 64 7.08 9.76 12.28
C LEU A 64 5.74 10.44 12.55
N LEU A 65 5.02 10.03 13.60
CA LEU A 65 3.75 10.67 13.98
C LEU A 65 3.89 12.16 14.26
N ARG A 66 4.94 12.57 14.98
CA ARG A 66 5.23 13.99 15.24
C ARG A 66 5.55 14.73 13.94
N ALA A 67 6.38 14.16 13.07
CA ALA A 67 6.73 14.76 11.80
C ALA A 67 5.53 14.87 10.86
N LEU A 68 4.67 13.85 10.80
CA LEU A 68 3.41 13.86 10.05
C LEU A 68 2.50 14.99 10.54
N ARG A 69 2.28 15.14 11.85
CA ARG A 69 1.48 16.26 12.37
C ARG A 69 2.05 17.63 11.97
N ALA A 70 3.38 17.78 11.98
CA ALA A 70 4.05 19.01 11.57
C ALA A 70 3.84 19.33 10.08
N VAL A 71 4.00 18.34 9.18
CA VAL A 71 3.79 18.56 7.74
C VAL A 71 2.31 18.73 7.38
N GLN A 72 1.41 17.96 7.97
CA GLN A 72 -0.01 18.01 7.60
C GLN A 72 -0.71 19.24 8.18
N GLY A 73 -0.42 19.58 9.45
CA GLY A 73 -1.02 20.73 10.13
C GLY A 73 -0.31 22.06 9.85
N GLY A 74 1.02 22.06 9.93
CA GLY A 74 1.84 23.28 9.80
C GLY A 74 2.49 23.47 8.43
N GLN A 75 2.45 22.47 7.55
CA GLN A 75 3.17 22.47 6.26
C GLN A 75 4.68 22.61 6.39
N ASP A 76 5.21 22.28 7.57
CA ASP A 76 6.63 22.35 7.85
C ASP A 76 7.33 21.07 7.41
N TRP A 77 7.74 21.05 6.14
CA TRP A 77 8.49 19.96 5.55
C TRP A 77 9.84 19.70 6.22
N ARG A 78 10.40 20.66 6.99
CA ARG A 78 11.70 20.50 7.65
C ARG A 78 11.67 19.41 8.71
N ALA A 79 10.53 19.17 9.34
CA ALA A 79 10.36 18.06 10.27
C ALA A 79 10.51 16.68 9.59
N ALA A 80 9.93 16.52 8.39
CA ALA A 80 10.10 15.32 7.59
C ALA A 80 11.54 15.18 7.08
N ALA A 81 12.15 16.28 6.61
CA ALA A 81 13.54 16.31 6.17
C ALA A 81 14.51 15.90 7.29
N ALA A 82 14.37 16.48 8.48
CA ALA A 82 15.19 16.15 9.63
C ALA A 82 15.04 14.68 10.05
N LEU A 83 13.80 14.17 10.06
CA LEU A 83 13.54 12.78 10.39
C LEU A 83 14.21 11.83 9.39
N LEU A 84 14.05 12.06 8.08
CA LEU A 84 14.66 11.22 7.06
C LEU A 84 16.19 11.36 7.06
N ALA A 85 16.74 12.55 7.27
CA ALA A 85 18.19 12.75 7.37
C ALA A 85 18.81 11.99 8.56
N GLY A 86 18.08 11.89 9.67
CA GLY A 86 18.49 11.13 10.87
C GLY A 86 18.16 9.64 10.82
N THR A 87 17.51 9.14 9.76
CA THR A 87 17.18 7.71 9.62
C THR A 87 18.28 6.99 8.85
N ASP A 88 18.76 5.87 9.40
CA ASP A 88 19.73 5.01 8.73
C ASP A 88 19.28 4.60 7.32
N LYS A 89 20.22 4.54 6.38
CA LYS A 89 19.93 4.28 4.96
C LYS A 89 19.74 2.81 4.64
N HIS A 90 20.29 1.90 5.44
CA HIS A 90 20.30 0.47 5.15
C HIS A 90 19.16 -0.28 5.85
N GLY A 91 18.42 0.38 6.74
CA GLY A 91 17.26 -0.19 7.43
C GLY A 91 15.92 0.00 6.70
N GLU A 92 15.01 -0.94 6.92
CA GLU A 92 13.61 -0.89 6.43
C GLU A 92 12.87 0.36 6.91
N LEU A 93 13.22 0.88 8.09
CA LEU A 93 12.59 2.05 8.71
C LEU A 93 12.57 3.27 7.78
N ARG A 94 13.61 3.46 6.97
CA ARG A 94 13.67 4.59 6.04
C ARG A 94 12.62 4.45 4.93
N TRP A 95 12.51 3.26 4.34
CA TRP A 95 11.48 2.96 3.35
C TRP A 95 10.08 3.17 3.92
N GLN A 96 9.81 2.65 5.12
CA GLN A 96 8.54 2.82 5.83
C GLN A 96 8.17 4.29 6.06
N ARG A 97 9.13 5.13 6.47
CA ARG A 97 8.91 6.57 6.66
C ARG A 97 8.66 7.29 5.33
N VAL A 98 9.39 6.94 4.27
CA VAL A 98 9.18 7.48 2.93
C VAL A 98 7.78 7.13 2.41
N GLN A 99 7.37 5.87 2.55
CA GLN A 99 6.02 5.38 2.24
C GLN A 99 4.93 6.17 2.97
N ALA A 100 5.12 6.43 4.26
CA ALA A 100 4.17 7.16 5.08
C ALA A 100 4.03 8.64 4.66
N PHE A 101 5.14 9.33 4.40
CA PHE A 101 5.11 10.72 3.93
C PHE A 101 4.50 10.85 2.54
N ALA A 102 4.88 9.96 1.61
CA ALA A 102 4.30 9.91 0.28
C ALA A 102 2.79 9.62 0.32
N GLY A 103 2.37 8.69 1.19
CA GLY A 103 0.96 8.38 1.40
C GLY A 103 0.17 9.52 1.99
N ALA A 104 0.73 10.22 2.97
CA ALA A 104 0.11 11.43 3.51
C ALA A 104 -0.10 12.49 2.43
N ALA A 105 0.91 12.76 1.59
CA ALA A 105 0.78 13.72 0.48
C ALA A 105 -0.26 13.27 -0.57
N SER A 106 -0.26 11.99 -0.95
CA SER A 106 -1.18 11.41 -1.92
C SER A 106 -2.63 11.47 -1.43
N LEU A 107 -2.88 11.09 -0.17
CA LEU A 107 -4.21 11.17 0.45
C LEU A 107 -4.69 12.61 0.62
N GLU A 108 -3.79 13.54 1.00
CA GLU A 108 -4.13 14.95 1.06
C GLU A 108 -4.52 15.52 -0.30
N LEU A 109 -3.79 15.17 -1.36
CA LEU A 109 -4.11 15.62 -2.71
C LEU A 109 -5.44 15.06 -3.19
N ALA A 110 -5.74 13.80 -2.91
CA ALA A 110 -7.02 13.18 -3.22
C ALA A 110 -8.18 13.85 -2.45
N ALA A 111 -7.98 14.18 -1.17
CA ALA A 111 -8.99 14.86 -0.35
C ALA A 111 -9.18 16.34 -0.71
N ARG A 112 -8.10 17.03 -1.14
CA ARG A 112 -8.11 18.46 -1.48
C ARG A 112 -7.30 18.69 -2.77
N PRO A 113 -7.88 18.46 -3.95
CA PRO A 113 -7.19 18.67 -5.23
C PRO A 113 -6.63 20.09 -5.36
N GLY A 114 -5.42 20.22 -5.89
CA GLY A 114 -4.72 21.51 -6.05
C GLY A 114 -4.02 22.04 -4.79
N GLU A 115 -4.53 21.74 -3.59
CA GLU A 115 -3.99 22.24 -2.32
C GLU A 115 -3.24 21.17 -1.51
N GLY A 116 -3.68 19.92 -1.58
CA GLY A 116 -3.10 18.81 -0.85
C GLY A 116 -1.66 18.51 -1.27
N GLY A 117 -0.84 18.06 -0.31
CA GLY A 117 0.58 17.77 -0.54
C GLY A 117 1.43 19.01 -0.90
N ARG A 118 0.95 20.24 -0.64
CA ARG A 118 1.72 21.47 -0.93
C ARG A 118 3.07 21.52 -0.21
N TRP A 119 3.18 20.96 1.00
CA TRP A 119 4.44 20.84 1.73
C TRP A 119 5.48 20.02 0.95
N LEU A 120 5.08 18.98 0.22
CA LEU A 120 6.00 18.17 -0.58
C LEU A 120 6.48 18.95 -1.82
N ARG A 121 5.59 19.70 -2.46
CA ARG A 121 5.97 20.60 -3.56
C ARG A 121 6.92 21.70 -3.08
N ALA A 122 6.63 22.31 -1.94
CA ALA A 122 7.50 23.30 -1.31
C ALA A 122 8.87 22.70 -0.96
N TRP A 123 8.91 21.50 -0.40
CA TRP A 123 10.16 20.80 -0.10
C TRP A 123 11.01 20.55 -1.35
N ARG A 124 10.40 20.03 -2.43
CA ARG A 124 11.09 19.81 -3.71
C ARG A 124 11.60 21.12 -4.33
N ALA A 125 10.87 22.22 -4.18
CA ALA A 125 11.26 23.53 -4.70
C ALA A 125 12.37 24.19 -3.88
N GLU A 126 12.27 24.19 -2.55
CA GLU A 126 13.22 24.83 -1.64
C GLU A 126 14.53 24.03 -1.47
N ALA A 127 14.46 22.69 -1.57
CA ALA A 127 15.61 21.80 -1.39
C ALA A 127 15.70 20.75 -2.52
N PRO A 128 15.97 21.16 -3.77
CA PRO A 128 15.92 20.26 -4.93
C PRO A 128 16.94 19.10 -4.88
N LYS A 129 18.05 19.28 -4.13
CA LYS A 129 19.10 18.27 -3.92
C LYS A 129 18.91 17.44 -2.64
N ASP A 130 17.81 17.60 -1.93
CA ASP A 130 17.49 16.76 -0.77
C ASP A 130 17.05 15.37 -1.25
N ALA A 131 17.81 14.35 -0.85
CA ALA A 131 17.55 12.97 -1.24
C ALA A 131 16.26 12.40 -0.62
N GLY A 132 15.91 12.82 0.59
CA GLY A 132 14.66 12.41 1.24
C GLY A 132 13.45 12.97 0.49
N ALA A 133 13.50 14.25 0.10
CA ALA A 133 12.46 14.87 -0.71
C ALA A 133 12.27 14.15 -2.05
N ALA A 134 13.37 13.81 -2.72
CA ALA A 134 13.34 13.10 -4.00
C ALA A 134 12.73 11.70 -3.85
N ALA A 135 13.12 10.95 -2.82
CA ALA A 135 12.56 9.62 -2.54
C ALA A 135 11.06 9.69 -2.21
N VAL A 136 10.64 10.64 -1.35
CA VAL A 136 9.21 10.86 -1.03
C VAL A 136 8.41 11.27 -2.26
N HIS A 137 8.98 12.07 -3.15
CA HIS A 137 8.30 12.46 -4.39
C HIS A 137 8.13 11.31 -5.37
N ALA A 138 9.16 10.49 -5.57
CA ALA A 138 9.08 9.29 -6.41
C ALA A 138 8.01 8.34 -5.90
N GLU A 139 8.00 8.07 -4.60
CA GLU A 139 6.99 7.22 -3.97
C GLU A 139 5.59 7.84 -4.01
N PHE A 140 5.48 9.16 -3.88
CA PHE A 140 4.21 9.87 -4.00
C PHE A 140 3.57 9.67 -5.38
N LEU A 141 4.37 9.75 -6.46
CA LEU A 141 3.88 9.54 -7.83
C LEU A 141 3.37 8.10 -8.02
N VAL A 142 4.10 7.11 -7.51
CA VAL A 142 3.64 5.71 -7.49
C VAL A 142 2.29 5.63 -6.77
N GLN A 143 2.20 6.11 -5.53
CA GLN A 143 0.96 6.01 -4.78
C GLN A 143 -0.20 6.79 -5.41
N GLN A 144 0.07 7.91 -6.08
CA GLN A 144 -0.94 8.62 -6.87
C GLN A 144 -1.45 7.74 -8.01
N ALA A 145 -0.58 7.19 -8.86
CA ALA A 145 -0.97 6.32 -9.97
C ALA A 145 -1.85 5.15 -9.50
N TRP A 146 -1.44 4.44 -8.45
CA TRP A 146 -2.15 3.26 -7.94
C TRP A 146 -3.48 3.58 -7.23
N ARG A 147 -3.66 4.79 -6.71
CA ARG A 147 -4.89 5.16 -5.97
C ARG A 147 -5.91 5.90 -6.82
N THR A 148 -5.46 6.72 -7.76
CA THR A 148 -6.33 7.66 -8.47
C THR A 148 -6.56 7.31 -9.93
N SER A 149 -5.71 6.47 -10.52
CA SER A 149 -5.81 6.08 -11.93
C SER A 149 -6.10 4.60 -12.08
N THR A 150 -6.61 4.23 -13.26
CA THR A 150 -6.92 2.84 -13.60
C THR A 150 -5.72 2.16 -14.24
N VAL A 151 -5.31 1.00 -13.74
CA VAL A 151 -4.19 0.23 -14.30
C VAL A 151 -4.42 -0.04 -15.80
N GLY A 152 -3.39 0.21 -16.61
CA GLY A 152 -3.42 0.01 -18.06
C GLY A 152 -3.94 1.21 -18.86
N THR A 153 -4.39 2.30 -18.23
CA THR A 153 -4.71 3.54 -18.94
C THR A 153 -3.48 4.38 -19.24
N ASP A 154 -3.62 5.30 -20.20
CA ASP A 154 -2.56 6.24 -20.54
C ASP A 154 -2.17 7.14 -19.36
N GLU A 155 -3.14 7.59 -18.57
CA GLU A 155 -2.89 8.39 -17.36
C GLU A 155 -2.03 7.64 -16.35
N PHE A 156 -2.38 6.38 -16.05
CA PHE A 156 -1.62 5.52 -15.15
C PHE A 156 -0.17 5.35 -15.63
N ARG A 157 0.01 5.09 -16.92
CA ARG A 157 1.32 4.94 -17.55
C ARG A 157 2.12 6.25 -17.53
N ILE A 158 1.49 7.40 -17.79
CA ILE A 158 2.15 8.71 -17.75
C ILE A 158 2.70 9.01 -16.36
N ILE A 159 1.90 8.81 -15.31
CA ILE A 159 2.34 9.06 -13.93
C ILE A 159 3.48 8.11 -13.55
N LEU A 160 3.43 6.84 -13.96
CA LEU A 160 4.50 5.88 -13.67
C LEU A 160 5.80 6.14 -14.45
N GLU A 161 5.73 6.66 -15.67
CA GLU A 161 6.93 7.12 -16.40
C GLU A 161 7.57 8.32 -15.71
N GLU A 162 6.77 9.24 -15.16
CA GLU A 162 7.30 10.33 -14.31
C GLU A 162 7.92 9.77 -13.02
N ALA A 163 7.27 8.79 -12.39
CA ALA A 163 7.80 8.11 -11.21
C ALA A 163 9.12 7.39 -11.49
N ARG A 164 9.29 6.79 -12.69
CA ARG A 164 10.56 6.17 -13.14
C ARG A 164 11.69 7.20 -13.10
N ALA A 165 11.51 8.36 -13.74
CA ALA A 165 12.50 9.42 -13.76
C ALA A 165 12.78 9.97 -12.35
N ALA A 166 11.76 10.10 -11.51
CA ALA A 166 11.92 10.54 -10.12
C ALA A 166 12.72 9.52 -9.28
N CYS A 167 12.55 8.20 -9.50
CA CYS A 167 13.35 7.16 -8.85
C CYS A 167 14.83 7.28 -9.23
N GLU A 168 15.14 7.48 -10.51
CA GLU A 168 16.51 7.65 -11.00
C GLU A 168 17.17 8.88 -10.38
N GLN A 169 16.46 10.01 -10.31
CA GLN A 169 16.94 11.21 -9.63
C GLN A 169 17.20 10.98 -8.14
N ALA A 170 16.29 10.29 -7.45
CA ALA A 170 16.46 9.97 -6.04
C ALA A 170 17.67 9.05 -5.79
N ALA A 171 17.88 8.04 -6.65
CA ALA A 171 19.04 7.15 -6.59
C ALA A 171 20.36 7.91 -6.80
N LEU A 172 20.40 8.88 -7.73
CA LEU A 172 21.57 9.73 -7.95
C LEU A 172 21.89 10.64 -6.75
N LEU A 173 20.86 11.12 -6.03
CA LEU A 173 21.03 11.99 -4.86
C LEU A 173 21.46 11.23 -3.60
N ALA A 174 21.16 9.94 -3.50
CA ALA A 174 21.61 9.09 -2.40
C ALA A 174 22.14 7.73 -2.89
N PRO A 175 23.35 7.69 -3.46
CA PRO A 175 24.01 6.43 -3.77
C PRO A 175 24.11 5.54 -2.52
N GLY A 176 23.66 4.29 -2.64
CA GLY A 176 23.64 3.31 -1.55
C GLY A 176 22.37 3.31 -0.69
N ASP A 177 21.43 4.23 -0.92
CA ASP A 177 20.07 4.15 -0.38
C ASP A 177 19.23 3.18 -1.24
N PRO A 178 18.71 2.07 -0.70
CA PRO A 178 17.91 1.13 -1.46
C PRO A 178 16.49 1.63 -1.75
N VAL A 179 16.00 2.66 -1.05
CA VAL A 179 14.60 3.10 -1.15
C VAL A 179 14.17 3.47 -2.58
N PRO A 180 14.94 4.25 -3.36
CA PRO A 180 14.56 4.56 -4.74
C PRO A 180 14.44 3.31 -5.64
N HIS A 181 15.26 2.30 -5.40
CA HIS A 181 15.22 1.03 -6.13
C HIS A 181 13.98 0.21 -5.75
N ILE A 182 13.64 0.15 -4.46
CA ILE A 182 12.41 -0.51 -3.98
C ILE A 182 11.16 0.15 -4.61
N THR A 183 11.10 1.49 -4.63
CA THR A 183 10.01 2.22 -5.29
C THR A 183 9.99 1.93 -6.81
N ARG A 184 11.16 1.81 -7.46
CA ARG A 184 11.26 1.48 -8.88
C ARG A 184 10.70 0.10 -9.22
N LEU A 185 10.74 -0.88 -8.30
CA LEU A 185 10.08 -2.18 -8.51
C LEU A 185 8.56 -2.03 -8.70
N ALA A 186 7.92 -1.13 -7.95
CA ALA A 186 6.49 -0.86 -8.09
C ALA A 186 6.16 -0.18 -9.44
N VAL A 187 7.06 0.68 -9.91
CA VAL A 187 6.98 1.31 -11.24
C VAL A 187 7.09 0.25 -12.33
N ALA A 188 8.13 -0.58 -12.28
CA ALA A 188 8.37 -1.64 -13.26
C ALA A 188 7.18 -2.61 -13.36
N ARG A 189 6.61 -3.00 -12.21
CA ARG A 189 5.40 -3.82 -12.15
C ARG A 189 4.20 -3.13 -12.82
N GLY A 190 4.00 -1.84 -12.55
CA GLY A 190 2.87 -1.11 -13.12
C GLY A 190 3.00 -0.86 -14.62
N LEU A 191 4.23 -0.66 -15.12
CA LEU A 191 4.50 -0.48 -16.55
C LEU A 191 4.56 -1.81 -17.31
N GLY A 192 4.58 -2.95 -16.63
CA GLY A 192 4.69 -4.25 -17.26
C GLY A 192 6.05 -4.47 -17.92
N GLU A 193 7.13 -3.98 -17.29
CA GLU A 193 8.50 -4.23 -17.75
C GLU A 193 8.75 -5.75 -17.86
N SER A 194 9.56 -6.15 -18.84
CA SER A 194 9.89 -7.56 -19.06
C SER A 194 10.66 -8.13 -17.87
N HIS A 195 10.66 -9.46 -17.73
CA HIS A 195 11.42 -10.12 -16.65
C HIS A 195 12.91 -9.77 -16.68
N GLU A 196 13.51 -9.67 -17.86
CA GLU A 196 14.92 -9.27 -18.04
C GLU A 196 15.20 -7.80 -17.67
N GLU A 197 14.23 -6.91 -17.86
CA GLU A 197 14.32 -5.51 -17.39
C GLU A 197 14.19 -5.44 -15.87
N PHE A 198 13.26 -6.22 -15.31
CA PHE A 198 13.02 -6.26 -13.88
C PHE A 198 14.21 -6.83 -13.08
N GLU A 199 14.86 -7.88 -13.57
CA GLU A 199 16.06 -8.49 -12.96
C GLU A 199 17.30 -7.58 -12.98
N ARG A 200 17.31 -6.52 -13.80
CA ARG A 200 18.42 -5.56 -13.88
C ARG A 200 18.35 -4.41 -12.88
N LEU A 201 17.26 -4.30 -12.12
CA LEU A 201 17.01 -3.25 -11.13
C LEU A 201 17.70 -3.50 -9.79
#